data_AF-A0A2J6QD11-F1
#
_entry.id   AF-A0A2J6QD11-F1
#
_cell.length_a   1.000
_cell.length_b   1.000
_cell.length_c   1.000
_cell.angle_alpha   90.00
_cell.angle_beta   90.00
_cell.angle_gamma   90.00
#
_symmetry.space_group_name_H-M   'P 1'
#
loop_
_entity.id
_entity.type
_entity.pdbx_description
1 polymer ?
#
loop_
_entity_poly.entity_id
_entity_poly.type
_entity_poly.pdbx_seq_one_letter_code
_entity_poly.pdbx_strand_id
1 'polypeptide(L)'
;MDNDHLEIALHQSPREERVTSRGASNGWHPASDNQNRLAASSPHLSTGISPSSTAYSTFDEFANDPRFLESQQEFRSLLFTSAQSAAPTRRGSPVHGAFLDDQTGDALSSIVWSGNRIIWLQNYLDEVAPWLDMFDQQQIFGQTVPVLARSSVPLTYAILAISARQMERAKKLRGEHDSLQLYQEAIRSLTPHLLACDPNIMATCVILCCLEMMSAAPKNWRKHLDGCATLFESYNIHGFSGGVPQAVFWCYARMDLCAAIISDGDHSTVLPLQHWIPSNVSSAEVYELFRSEETPDMWANYAVYLTAKVCHFIWCKTKSMDEASLHLEQSSFQNEWHDLWTEVQAWRRNRPAELLELDFPEECGESASSPFPSILFAASCAISSNQLHHTTCLLMLDIKPPSIELSNADSTSSSLWHARRICGISATNEHHGCLNNAIQPLWVAGRLLSHPSEHRAVVNLIKRIESITGWGATWRATDLMGIWGYTPNDFV
;
A
#
# COMPACT_ATOMS: atom_id res chain seq x y z
N MET A 1 -25.69 -37.31 -37.91
CA MET A 1 -26.42 -37.68 -36.71
C MET A 1 -25.70 -37.03 -35.56
N ASP A 2 -26.09 -35.90 -34.97
CA ASP A 2 -27.23 -35.00 -35.16
C ASP A 2 -26.70 -33.58 -34.92
N ASN A 3 -27.21 -32.63 -35.71
CA ASN A 3 -26.79 -31.24 -35.70
C ASN A 3 -28.09 -30.43 -35.55
N ASP A 4 -28.47 -30.12 -34.31
CA ASP A 4 -29.68 -29.33 -34.03
C ASP A 4 -29.29 -27.96 -33.48
N HIS A 5 -29.57 -26.97 -34.33
CA HIS A 5 -29.71 -25.57 -33.99
C HIS A 5 -31.00 -25.36 -33.18
N LEU A 6 -30.92 -24.58 -32.09
CA LEU A 6 -32.09 -23.89 -31.54
C LEU A 6 -31.70 -22.48 -31.07
N GLU A 7 -32.14 -21.50 -31.86
CA GLU A 7 -32.45 -20.12 -31.44
C GLU A 7 -33.70 -20.09 -30.54
N ILE A 8 -33.96 -18.91 -29.94
CA ILE A 8 -35.18 -18.37 -29.26
C ILE A 8 -34.79 -17.90 -27.83
N ALA A 9 -35.11 -16.69 -27.35
CA ALA A 9 -35.73 -15.49 -27.90
C ALA A 9 -35.49 -14.30 -26.96
N LEU A 10 -35.34 -13.11 -27.54
CA LEU A 10 -35.42 -11.82 -26.86
C LEU A 10 -36.90 -11.43 -26.68
N HIS A 11 -37.31 -11.20 -25.43
CA HIS A 11 -38.63 -10.67 -25.11
C HIS A 11 -38.64 -9.13 -25.25
N GLN A 12 -39.46 -8.63 -26.18
CA GLN A 12 -39.92 -7.24 -26.24
C GLN A 12 -41.39 -7.15 -25.83
N SER A 13 -41.74 -6.18 -24.97
CA SER A 13 -42.96 -5.35 -25.02
C SER A 13 -43.15 -4.55 -23.72
N PRO A 14 -43.99 -3.49 -23.68
CA PRO A 14 -44.39 -2.59 -24.78
C PRO A 14 -44.32 -1.10 -24.39
N ARG A 15 -44.47 -0.27 -25.44
CA ARG A 15 -44.65 1.18 -25.41
C ARG A 15 -45.92 1.59 -24.65
N GLU A 16 -45.83 2.66 -23.86
CA GLU A 16 -46.98 3.48 -23.46
C GLU A 16 -46.81 4.93 -23.95
N GLU A 17 -47.95 5.52 -24.29
CA GLU A 17 -48.13 6.66 -25.16
C GLU A 17 -47.91 8.02 -24.48
N ARG A 18 -47.45 8.97 -25.30
CA ARG A 18 -47.44 10.40 -25.01
C ARG A 18 -48.87 10.93 -24.86
N VAL A 19 -49.15 11.61 -23.74
CA VAL A 19 -50.20 12.63 -23.67
C VAL A 19 -49.54 14.00 -23.54
N THR A 20 -49.85 14.86 -24.50
CA THR A 20 -49.47 16.27 -24.58
C THR A 20 -50.41 17.13 -23.74
N SER A 21 -49.88 18.09 -22.99
CA SER A 21 -50.60 19.35 -22.73
C SER A 21 -49.64 20.54 -22.63
N ARG A 22 -50.01 21.59 -23.37
CA ARG A 22 -49.37 22.90 -23.46
C ARG A 22 -50.04 23.88 -22.49
N GLY A 23 -49.24 24.81 -21.96
CA GLY A 23 -49.65 26.12 -21.40
C GLY A 23 -48.46 26.69 -20.61
N ALA A 24 -47.63 27.60 -21.15
CA ALA A 24 -47.84 29.06 -21.22
C ALA A 24 -48.32 29.64 -19.87
N SER A 25 -47.73 30.64 -19.22
CA SER A 25 -46.77 31.69 -19.62
C SER A 25 -46.43 32.59 -18.41
N ASN A 26 -45.29 33.26 -18.49
CA ASN A 26 -44.96 34.61 -17.97
C ASN A 26 -44.73 34.87 -16.47
N GLY A 27 -43.59 35.51 -16.19
CA GLY A 27 -43.32 36.22 -14.94
C GLY A 27 -41.87 36.68 -14.78
N TRP A 28 -41.41 37.63 -15.61
CA TRP A 28 -40.21 38.43 -15.33
C TRP A 28 -40.53 39.51 -14.28
N HIS A 29 -39.66 39.70 -13.28
CA HIS A 29 -39.16 41.01 -12.85
C HIS A 29 -37.97 40.88 -11.87
N PRO A 30 -37.05 41.88 -11.82
CA PRO A 30 -35.71 41.77 -11.24
C PRO A 30 -35.54 42.49 -9.89
N ALA A 31 -34.56 42.07 -9.08
CA ALA A 31 -33.98 42.83 -7.96
C ALA A 31 -32.58 42.25 -7.69
N SER A 32 -31.51 42.90 -8.16
CA SER A 32 -30.68 43.89 -7.45
C SER A 32 -29.76 43.29 -6.38
N ASP A 33 -28.47 43.30 -6.73
CA ASP A 33 -27.27 43.44 -5.90
C ASP A 33 -27.41 43.26 -4.38
N ASN A 34 -26.71 42.26 -3.84
CA ASN A 34 -25.75 42.61 -2.79
C ASN A 34 -24.58 41.64 -2.71
N GLN A 35 -23.42 42.26 -2.52
CA GLN A 35 -22.09 41.70 -2.36
C GLN A 35 -22.02 40.62 -1.27
N ASN A 36 -21.31 39.52 -1.54
CA ASN A 36 -20.26 39.11 -0.63
C ASN A 36 -19.22 38.20 -1.30
N ARG A 37 -17.99 38.69 -1.31
CA ARG A 37 -16.77 37.96 -1.60
C ARG A 37 -16.62 36.83 -0.57
N LEU A 38 -16.66 35.59 -1.01
CA LEU A 38 -16.06 34.47 -0.29
C LEU A 38 -14.94 33.95 -1.16
N ALA A 39 -13.74 34.52 -0.95
CA ALA A 39 -12.51 33.92 -1.42
C ALA A 39 -12.36 32.58 -0.70
N ALA A 40 -12.36 31.49 -1.47
CA ALA A 40 -12.11 30.14 -0.98
C ALA A 40 -10.67 30.07 -0.46
N SER A 41 -10.51 30.12 0.86
CA SER A 41 -9.29 29.69 1.53
C SER A 41 -9.26 28.16 1.50
N SER A 42 -8.31 27.59 0.75
CA SER A 42 -8.00 26.16 0.82
C SER A 42 -7.69 25.78 2.28
N PRO A 43 -8.30 24.72 2.83
CA PRO A 43 -7.91 24.24 4.14
C PRO A 43 -6.49 23.66 4.02
N HIS A 44 -5.52 24.30 4.68
CA HIS A 44 -4.20 23.70 4.91
C HIS A 44 -4.39 22.34 5.61
N LEU A 45 -3.70 21.26 5.19
CA LEU A 45 -3.71 19.97 5.91
C LEU A 45 -2.99 20.06 7.27
N SER A 46 -2.69 21.25 7.79
CA SER A 46 -2.04 21.49 9.08
C SER A 46 -3.02 21.61 10.25
N THR A 47 -4.11 20.84 10.26
CA THR A 47 -4.86 20.62 11.50
C THR A 47 -4.18 19.50 12.27
N GLY A 48 -3.32 19.89 13.23
CA GLY A 48 -2.70 19.02 14.23
C GLY A 48 -3.72 18.41 15.19
N ILE A 49 -4.62 17.61 14.64
CA ILE A 49 -5.42 16.65 15.39
C ILE A 49 -4.54 15.41 15.46
N SER A 50 -3.90 15.15 16.61
CA SER A 50 -3.30 13.84 16.86
C SER A 50 -4.35 12.79 16.52
N PRO A 51 -4.10 11.88 15.55
CA PRO A 51 -5.05 10.83 15.25
C PRO A 51 -5.33 10.10 16.56
N SER A 52 -6.59 9.94 16.90
CA SER A 52 -7.02 9.13 18.03
C SER A 52 -6.61 7.68 17.78
N SER A 53 -5.34 7.38 18.03
CA SER A 53 -4.62 6.13 17.74
C SER A 53 -5.00 4.98 18.68
N THR A 54 -6.19 5.07 19.28
CA THR A 54 -6.72 4.15 20.29
C THR A 54 -7.88 3.30 19.78
N ALA A 55 -8.48 3.62 18.63
CA ALA A 55 -9.60 2.84 18.10
C ALA A 55 -9.13 1.89 16.98
N TYR A 56 -8.35 0.86 17.34
CA TYR A 56 -8.52 -0.40 16.63
C TYR A 56 -9.93 -0.93 16.95
N SER A 57 -10.45 -1.86 16.14
CA SER A 57 -11.50 -2.76 16.59
C SER A 57 -11.17 -3.16 18.02
N THR A 58 -12.02 -2.79 18.98
CA THR A 58 -11.84 -2.99 20.43
C THR A 58 -11.77 -4.48 20.83
N PHE A 59 -11.53 -5.37 19.87
CA PHE A 59 -11.71 -6.82 19.91
C PHE A 59 -10.63 -7.58 19.10
N ASP A 60 -9.39 -7.12 19.03
CA ASP A 60 -8.30 -8.00 18.56
C ASP A 60 -7.63 -8.68 19.77
N GLU A 61 -8.24 -9.78 20.23
CA GLU A 61 -7.73 -10.63 21.31
C GLU A 61 -6.29 -11.10 21.00
N PHE A 62 -5.98 -11.34 19.73
CA PHE A 62 -4.67 -11.77 19.27
C PHE A 62 -3.59 -10.72 19.47
N ALA A 63 -3.86 -9.46 19.14
CA ALA A 63 -2.90 -8.36 19.27
C ALA A 63 -2.48 -8.10 20.73
N ASN A 64 -3.32 -8.52 21.68
CA ASN A 64 -3.09 -8.38 23.11
C ASN A 64 -2.71 -9.72 23.79
N ASP A 65 -2.58 -10.80 23.03
CA ASP A 65 -2.20 -12.11 23.58
C ASP A 65 -0.74 -12.05 24.09
N PRO A 66 -0.46 -12.31 25.37
CA PRO A 66 0.88 -12.27 25.91
C PRO A 66 1.88 -13.15 25.16
N ARG A 67 1.43 -14.31 24.64
CA ARG A 67 2.26 -15.23 23.88
C ARG A 67 2.68 -14.64 22.54
N PHE A 68 1.79 -13.90 21.89
CA PHE A 68 2.11 -13.19 20.66
C PHE A 68 3.14 -12.09 20.91
N LEU A 69 2.94 -11.28 21.95
CA LEU A 69 3.86 -10.20 22.32
C LEU A 69 5.27 -10.71 22.67
N GLU A 70 5.36 -11.84 23.37
CA GLU A 70 6.64 -12.50 23.69
C GLU A 70 7.35 -12.98 22.41
N SER A 71 6.64 -13.71 21.54
CA SER A 71 7.20 -14.23 20.29
C SER A 71 7.60 -13.11 19.33
N GLN A 72 6.87 -12.00 19.30
CA GLN A 72 7.23 -10.79 18.58
C GLN A 72 8.55 -10.18 19.08
N GLN A 73 8.74 -10.09 20.39
CA GLN A 73 9.99 -9.61 20.96
C GLN A 73 11.16 -10.56 20.64
N GLU A 74 10.93 -11.86 20.72
CA GLU A 74 11.91 -12.89 20.33
C GLU A 74 12.30 -12.73 18.86
N PHE A 75 11.32 -12.69 17.96
CA PHE A 75 11.55 -12.52 16.52
C PHE A 75 12.35 -11.26 16.23
N ARG A 76 11.96 -10.13 16.80
CA ARG A 76 12.70 -8.87 16.66
C ARG A 76 14.15 -9.03 17.13
N SER A 77 14.39 -9.62 18.29
CA SER A 77 15.75 -9.86 18.82
C SER A 77 16.59 -10.73 17.89
N LEU A 78 15.98 -11.76 17.29
CA LEU A 78 16.62 -12.64 16.32
C LEU A 78 17.09 -11.88 15.07
N LEU A 79 16.26 -10.99 14.51
CA LEU A 79 16.63 -10.18 13.33
C LEU A 79 17.84 -9.28 13.61
N PHE A 80 17.86 -8.58 14.75
CA PHE A 80 18.99 -7.72 15.13
C PHE A 80 20.28 -8.53 15.36
N THR A 81 20.18 -9.69 16.00
CA THR A 81 21.34 -10.57 16.27
C THR A 81 21.94 -11.09 14.97
N SER A 82 21.10 -11.48 14.01
CA SER A 82 21.54 -11.91 12.68
C SER A 82 22.23 -10.79 11.92
N ALA A 83 21.63 -9.60 11.90
CA ALA A 83 22.21 -8.43 11.22
C ALA A 83 23.60 -8.07 11.78
N GLN A 84 23.77 -8.10 13.10
CA GLN A 84 25.07 -7.85 13.74
C GLN A 84 26.12 -8.92 13.41
N SER A 85 25.69 -10.18 13.22
CA SER A 85 26.59 -11.29 12.88
C SER A 85 27.09 -11.22 11.43
N ALA A 86 26.38 -10.52 10.56
CA ALA A 86 26.80 -10.24 9.17
C ALA A 86 27.84 -9.10 9.07
N ALA A 87 28.06 -8.31 10.13
CA ALA A 87 29.09 -7.29 10.16
C ALA A 87 30.48 -7.92 10.01
N PRO A 88 31.40 -7.31 9.23
CA PRO A 88 32.63 -7.96 8.78
C PRO A 88 33.62 -8.15 9.93
N THR A 89 33.46 -9.21 10.71
CA THR A 89 34.47 -9.69 11.64
C THR A 89 35.05 -11.00 11.10
N ARG A 90 36.22 -10.84 10.46
CA ARG A 90 37.09 -11.86 9.81
C ARG A 90 36.61 -12.42 8.46
N ARG A 91 37.59 -12.52 7.54
CA ARG A 91 37.50 -13.27 6.28
C ARG A 91 36.76 -14.58 6.50
N GLY A 92 35.58 -14.71 5.89
CA GLY A 92 34.93 -16.02 5.74
C GLY A 92 35.88 -16.94 4.99
N SER A 93 36.24 -18.06 5.61
CA SER A 93 36.76 -19.20 4.86
C SER A 93 35.72 -19.57 3.79
N PRO A 94 36.14 -19.97 2.57
CA PRO A 94 35.19 -20.29 1.53
C PRO A 94 34.30 -21.44 2.02
N VAL A 95 33.00 -21.18 2.15
CA VAL A 95 32.02 -22.25 2.33
C VAL A 95 31.98 -22.98 0.99
N HIS A 96 32.79 -24.03 0.88
CA HIS A 96 32.61 -25.06 -0.13
C HIS A 96 31.16 -25.52 -0.08
N GLY A 97 30.54 -25.59 -1.26
CA GLY A 97 29.11 -25.79 -1.48
C GLY A 97 28.43 -26.52 -0.33
N ALA A 98 27.52 -25.81 0.34
CA ALA A 98 26.52 -26.46 1.15
C ALA A 98 25.78 -27.41 0.19
N PHE A 99 26.16 -28.67 0.28
CA PHE A 99 25.41 -29.77 -0.29
C PHE A 99 23.95 -29.52 0.09
N LEU A 100 23.07 -29.56 -0.92
CA LEU A 100 21.68 -29.89 -0.72
C LEU A 100 21.71 -31.19 0.08
N ASP A 101 21.47 -31.09 1.38
CA ASP A 101 21.33 -32.27 2.22
C ASP A 101 20.01 -32.90 1.77
N ASP A 102 20.13 -33.92 0.93
CA ASP A 102 19.06 -34.69 0.26
C ASP A 102 18.24 -35.52 1.26
N GLN A 103 18.13 -35.05 2.51
CA GLN A 103 17.49 -35.74 3.64
C GLN A 103 16.44 -34.89 4.39
N THR A 104 16.17 -33.65 4.00
CA THR A 104 14.95 -32.97 4.44
C THR A 104 13.80 -33.42 3.53
N GLY A 105 13.06 -34.44 3.97
CA GLY A 105 11.78 -34.80 3.34
C GLY A 105 10.90 -33.56 3.17
N ASP A 106 10.06 -33.55 2.13
CA ASP A 106 9.23 -32.41 1.72
C ASP A 106 8.49 -31.79 2.94
N ALA A 107 9.05 -30.71 3.47
CA ALA A 107 8.63 -30.06 4.73
C ALA A 107 7.22 -29.53 4.58
N LEU A 108 6.94 -28.89 3.43
CA LEU A 108 5.62 -28.43 3.05
C LEU A 108 4.63 -29.59 3.12
N SER A 109 4.92 -30.71 2.44
CA SER A 109 4.03 -31.87 2.48
C SER A 109 3.80 -32.35 3.92
N SER A 110 4.87 -32.62 4.68
CA SER A 110 4.75 -33.22 6.01
C SER A 110 3.97 -32.36 7.01
N ILE A 111 4.11 -31.03 6.91
CA ILE A 111 3.42 -30.05 7.76
C ILE A 111 1.98 -29.84 7.28
N VAL A 112 1.74 -29.74 5.97
CA VAL A 112 0.43 -29.43 5.38
C VAL A 112 -0.53 -30.63 5.42
N TRP A 113 -0.02 -31.86 5.28
CA TRP A 113 -0.84 -33.08 5.36
C TRP A 113 -1.47 -33.32 6.75
N SER A 114 -1.04 -32.59 7.79
CA SER A 114 -1.70 -32.61 9.10
C SER A 114 -2.88 -31.64 9.17
N GLY A 115 -4.10 -32.17 9.34
CA GLY A 115 -5.30 -31.37 9.64
C GLY A 115 -5.78 -30.46 8.49
N ASN A 116 -6.36 -29.32 8.84
CA ASN A 116 -6.97 -28.37 7.89
C ASN A 116 -5.95 -27.42 7.21
N ARG A 117 -4.64 -27.65 7.36
CA ARG A 117 -3.57 -26.76 6.88
C ARG A 117 -3.55 -26.57 5.36
N ILE A 118 -4.07 -27.53 4.60
CA ILE A 118 -4.22 -27.41 3.14
C ILE A 118 -5.11 -26.22 2.74
N ILE A 119 -6.13 -25.91 3.55
CA ILE A 119 -7.03 -24.77 3.31
C ILE A 119 -6.26 -23.46 3.46
N TRP A 120 -5.35 -23.36 4.43
CA TRP A 120 -4.50 -22.19 4.58
C TRP A 120 -3.46 -22.07 3.47
N LEU A 121 -2.92 -23.17 2.95
CA LEU A 121 -2.05 -23.10 1.78
C LEU A 121 -2.80 -22.66 0.52
N GLN A 122 -4.03 -23.14 0.30
CA GLN A 122 -4.87 -22.68 -0.80
C GLN A 122 -5.19 -21.19 -0.67
N ASN A 123 -5.65 -20.77 0.51
CA ASN A 123 -5.89 -19.35 0.80
C ASN A 123 -4.61 -18.51 0.65
N TYR A 124 -3.43 -19.08 0.94
CA TYR A 124 -2.17 -18.38 0.72
C TYR A 124 -2.03 -18.02 -0.76
N LEU A 125 -2.20 -18.99 -1.65
CA LEU A 125 -2.03 -18.80 -3.09
C LEU A 125 -3.12 -17.89 -3.68
N ASP A 126 -4.35 -18.02 -3.21
CA ASP A 126 -5.50 -17.31 -3.78
C ASP A 126 -5.61 -15.86 -3.29
N GLU A 127 -5.30 -15.58 -2.02
CA GLU A 127 -5.54 -14.29 -1.38
C GLU A 127 -4.25 -13.57 -0.95
N VAL A 128 -3.25 -14.34 -0.53
CA VAL A 128 -2.05 -13.86 0.18
C VAL A 128 -0.74 -14.00 -0.62
N ALA A 129 -0.74 -14.50 -1.84
CA ALA A 129 0.37 -14.27 -2.76
C ALA A 129 0.14 -12.99 -3.57
N PRO A 130 -1.06 -12.77 -4.17
CA PRO A 130 -1.30 -11.64 -5.06
C PRO A 130 -1.09 -10.25 -4.43
N TRP A 131 -1.34 -10.13 -3.12
CA TRP A 131 -1.07 -8.88 -2.38
C TRP A 131 0.44 -8.55 -2.22
N LEU A 132 1.32 -9.55 -2.07
CA LEU A 132 2.77 -9.39 -1.96
C LEU A 132 3.37 -9.21 -3.36
N ASP A 133 2.83 -9.91 -4.35
CA ASP A 133 3.26 -9.90 -5.75
C ASP A 133 2.69 -8.75 -6.57
N MET A 134 1.96 -7.79 -5.98
CA MET A 134 1.23 -6.79 -6.77
C MET A 134 2.09 -6.01 -7.78
N PHE A 135 3.39 -5.78 -7.48
CA PHE A 135 4.37 -5.13 -8.36
C PHE A 135 5.43 -6.13 -8.86
N ASP A 136 5.04 -7.39 -9.01
CA ASP A 136 5.91 -8.50 -9.43
C ASP A 136 5.16 -9.46 -10.36
N GLN A 137 5.35 -9.27 -11.67
CA GLN A 137 4.81 -10.14 -12.72
C GLN A 137 5.36 -11.56 -12.67
N GLN A 138 6.53 -11.77 -12.07
CA GLN A 138 7.08 -13.12 -11.86
C GLN A 138 6.36 -13.86 -10.73
N GLN A 139 5.53 -13.15 -9.96
CA GLN A 139 4.77 -13.67 -8.84
C GLN A 139 5.65 -14.51 -7.91
N ILE A 140 6.75 -13.92 -7.43
CA ILE A 140 7.73 -14.65 -6.64
C ILE A 140 7.08 -15.25 -5.39
N PHE A 141 6.18 -14.53 -4.72
CA PHE A 141 5.46 -15.04 -3.56
C PHE A 141 4.45 -16.14 -3.91
N GLY A 142 3.83 -16.10 -5.10
CA GLY A 142 2.86 -17.10 -5.55
C GLY A 142 3.45 -18.34 -6.22
N GLN A 143 4.62 -18.22 -6.85
CA GLN A 143 5.21 -19.28 -7.66
C GLN A 143 6.52 -19.82 -7.08
N THR A 144 7.42 -18.94 -6.66
CA THR A 144 8.77 -19.34 -6.24
C THR A 144 8.82 -19.68 -4.74
N VAL A 145 8.26 -18.81 -3.90
CA VAL A 145 8.23 -18.97 -2.43
C VAL A 145 7.56 -20.28 -1.98
N PRO A 146 6.43 -20.75 -2.57
CA PRO A 146 5.83 -22.03 -2.18
C PRO A 146 6.70 -23.23 -2.55
N VAL A 147 7.48 -23.14 -3.64
CA VAL A 147 8.44 -24.18 -4.02
C VAL A 147 9.60 -24.22 -3.04
N LEU A 148 10.13 -23.05 -2.66
CA LEU A 148 11.18 -22.92 -1.64
C LEU A 148 10.73 -23.42 -0.26
N ALA A 149 9.45 -23.26 0.07
CA ALA A 149 8.88 -23.74 1.32
C ALA A 149 9.00 -25.26 1.48
N ARG A 150 9.02 -26.04 0.38
CA ARG A 150 9.17 -27.51 0.41
C ARG A 150 10.44 -27.96 1.13
N SER A 151 11.52 -27.17 1.05
CA SER A 151 12.78 -27.44 1.73
C SER A 151 13.03 -26.53 2.94
N SER A 152 12.07 -25.67 3.30
CA SER A 152 12.21 -24.70 4.40
C SER A 152 11.03 -24.78 5.36
N VAL A 153 11.27 -25.41 6.52
CA VAL A 153 10.33 -25.49 7.64
C VAL A 153 9.87 -24.12 8.13
N PRO A 154 10.75 -23.13 8.44
CA PRO A 154 10.29 -21.83 8.92
C PRO A 154 9.45 -21.09 7.87
N LEU A 155 9.80 -21.18 6.59
CA LEU A 155 9.04 -20.55 5.51
C LEU A 155 7.65 -21.18 5.35
N THR A 156 7.56 -22.51 5.43
CA THR A 156 6.28 -23.22 5.41
C THR A 156 5.36 -22.74 6.54
N TYR A 157 5.87 -22.65 7.78
CA TYR A 157 5.07 -22.16 8.89
C TYR A 157 4.68 -20.69 8.73
N ALA A 158 5.56 -19.83 8.23
CA ALA A 158 5.25 -18.42 7.98
C ALA A 158 4.12 -18.24 6.94
N ILE A 159 4.18 -18.97 5.83
CA ILE A 159 3.13 -19.02 4.78
C ILE A 159 1.77 -19.40 5.40
N LEU A 160 1.75 -20.47 6.19
CA LEU A 160 0.53 -20.94 6.84
C LEU A 160 0.02 -19.93 7.89
N ALA A 161 0.94 -19.35 8.68
CA ALA A 161 0.59 -18.40 9.74
C ALA A 161 -0.08 -17.14 9.19
N ILE A 162 0.50 -16.51 8.16
CA ILE A 162 -0.07 -15.28 7.59
C ILE A 162 -1.42 -15.55 6.92
N SER A 163 -1.56 -16.71 6.28
CA SER A 163 -2.78 -17.10 5.60
C SER A 163 -3.91 -17.40 6.60
N ALA A 164 -3.62 -18.19 7.64
CA ALA A 164 -4.55 -18.42 8.74
C ALA A 164 -4.98 -17.09 9.37
N ARG A 165 -4.03 -16.19 9.62
CA ARG A 165 -4.31 -14.87 10.21
C ARG A 165 -5.22 -14.01 9.33
N GLN A 166 -4.95 -13.97 8.02
CA GLN A 166 -5.78 -13.24 7.07
C GLN A 166 -7.22 -13.79 7.08
N MET A 167 -7.40 -15.11 7.04
CA MET A 167 -8.72 -15.74 7.09
C MET A 167 -9.46 -15.45 8.39
N GLU A 168 -8.79 -15.56 9.54
CA GLU A 168 -9.35 -15.26 10.86
C GLU A 168 -9.91 -13.84 10.89
N ARG A 169 -9.18 -12.86 10.33
CA ARG A 169 -9.61 -11.46 10.30
C ARG A 169 -10.72 -11.21 9.29
N ALA A 170 -10.59 -11.70 8.05
CA ALA A 170 -11.58 -11.53 7.00
C ALA A 170 -12.94 -12.16 7.38
N LYS A 171 -12.91 -13.33 8.01
CA LYS A 171 -14.12 -14.05 8.48
C LYS A 171 -14.56 -13.66 9.88
N LYS A 172 -13.83 -12.78 10.57
CA LYS A 172 -14.10 -12.34 11.95
C LYS A 172 -14.26 -13.52 12.93
N LEU A 173 -13.38 -14.51 12.81
CA LEU A 173 -13.37 -15.67 13.69
C LEU A 173 -13.01 -15.23 15.12
N ARG A 174 -13.54 -15.93 16.14
CA ARG A 174 -13.29 -15.67 17.56
C ARG A 174 -12.72 -16.93 18.23
N GLY A 175 -11.95 -16.76 19.29
CA GLY A 175 -11.42 -17.86 20.10
C GLY A 175 -9.93 -18.13 19.84
N GLU A 176 -9.55 -19.41 19.92
CA GLU A 176 -8.16 -19.81 19.65
C GLU A 176 -7.80 -19.60 18.18
N HIS A 177 -6.70 -18.87 17.96
CA HIS A 177 -6.20 -18.54 16.63
C HIS A 177 -5.06 -19.50 16.29
N ASP A 178 -5.28 -20.40 15.34
CA ASP A 178 -4.26 -21.33 14.85
C ASP A 178 -3.06 -20.58 14.27
N SER A 179 -3.28 -19.37 13.75
CA SER A 179 -2.22 -18.49 13.26
C SER A 179 -1.15 -18.19 14.30
N LEU A 180 -1.49 -18.12 15.59
CA LEU A 180 -0.52 -17.85 16.65
C LEU A 180 0.43 -19.03 16.84
N GLN A 181 -0.09 -20.26 16.88
CA GLN A 181 0.75 -21.44 17.01
C GLN A 181 1.70 -21.57 15.81
N LEU A 182 1.19 -21.34 14.59
CA LEU A 182 2.00 -21.38 13.37
C LEU A 182 3.09 -20.29 13.37
N TYR A 183 2.76 -19.10 13.86
CA TYR A 183 3.71 -17.98 14.03
C TYR A 183 4.86 -18.36 14.97
N GLN A 184 4.55 -18.96 16.12
CA GLN A 184 5.53 -19.43 17.08
C GLN A 184 6.42 -20.54 16.52
N GLU A 185 5.85 -21.49 15.79
CA GLU A 185 6.62 -22.55 15.14
C GLU A 185 7.54 -22.03 14.02
N ALA A 186 7.13 -20.99 13.30
CA ALA A 186 7.97 -20.32 12.31
C ALA A 186 9.21 -19.71 12.99
N ILE A 187 9.03 -18.93 14.06
CA ILE A 187 10.12 -18.29 14.81
C ILE A 187 11.06 -19.33 15.42
N ARG A 188 10.51 -20.34 16.10
CA ARG A 188 11.29 -21.42 16.72
C ARG A 188 12.16 -22.15 15.71
N SER A 189 11.65 -22.34 14.49
CA SER A 189 12.37 -23.00 13.39
C SER A 189 13.34 -22.06 12.65
N LEU A 190 13.21 -20.74 12.83
CA LEU A 190 14.07 -19.73 12.21
C LEU A 190 15.41 -19.59 12.94
N THR A 191 15.43 -19.75 14.26
CA THR A 191 16.58 -19.56 15.15
C THR A 191 17.88 -20.24 14.66
N PRO A 192 17.88 -21.49 14.15
CA PRO A 192 19.12 -22.14 13.70
C PRO A 192 19.70 -21.61 12.38
N HIS A 193 18.91 -20.90 11.57
CA HIS A 193 19.22 -20.61 10.16
C HIS A 193 19.52 -19.13 9.86
N LEU A 194 19.28 -18.24 10.83
CA LEU A 194 19.43 -16.79 10.70
C LEU A 194 20.86 -16.30 10.39
N LEU A 195 21.88 -17.16 10.49
CA LEU A 195 23.27 -16.81 10.16
C LEU A 195 23.59 -16.96 8.65
N ALA A 196 22.67 -17.50 7.85
CA ALA A 196 22.82 -17.60 6.41
C ALA A 196 22.07 -16.45 5.72
N CYS A 197 22.71 -15.79 4.74
CA CYS A 197 22.03 -14.92 3.77
C CYS A 197 21.22 -15.78 2.78
N ASP A 198 20.28 -16.57 3.31
CA ASP A 198 19.43 -17.46 2.54
C ASP A 198 18.15 -16.70 2.15
N PRO A 199 17.83 -16.60 0.83
CA PRO A 199 16.57 -16.03 0.36
C PRO A 199 15.32 -16.59 1.06
N ASN A 200 15.33 -17.86 1.49
CA ASN A 200 14.23 -18.48 2.23
C ASN A 200 13.98 -17.79 3.57
N ILE A 201 15.06 -17.42 4.25
CA ILE A 201 15.04 -16.76 5.56
C ILE A 201 14.54 -15.33 5.39
N MET A 202 14.99 -14.62 4.36
CA MET A 202 14.50 -13.27 4.05
C MET A 202 13.00 -13.26 3.73
N ALA A 203 12.53 -14.20 2.89
CA ALA A 203 11.11 -14.35 2.60
C ALA A 203 10.30 -14.67 3.86
N THR A 204 10.81 -15.55 4.72
CA THR A 204 10.19 -15.87 6.02
C THR A 204 10.05 -14.60 6.87
N CYS A 205 11.14 -13.85 7.05
CA CYS A 205 11.13 -12.64 7.88
C CYS A 205 10.13 -11.59 7.39
N VAL A 206 10.09 -11.33 6.08
CA VAL A 206 9.15 -10.35 5.49
C VAL A 206 7.70 -10.81 5.65
N ILE A 207 7.40 -12.10 5.42
CA ILE A 207 6.05 -12.64 5.64
C ILE A 207 5.63 -12.51 7.11
N LEU A 208 6.52 -12.81 8.05
CA LEU A 208 6.25 -12.63 9.48
C LEU A 208 6.02 -11.15 9.84
N CYS A 209 6.80 -10.22 9.28
CA CYS A 209 6.56 -8.78 9.44
C CYS A 209 5.18 -8.36 8.90
N CYS A 210 4.74 -8.88 7.75
CA CYS A 210 3.39 -8.64 7.23
C CYS A 210 2.30 -9.12 8.22
N LEU A 211 2.48 -10.31 8.81
CA LEU A 211 1.56 -10.85 9.83
C LEU A 211 1.51 -9.94 11.06
N GLU A 212 2.66 -9.49 11.56
CA GLU A 212 2.75 -8.58 12.70
C GLU A 212 2.03 -7.25 12.42
N MET A 213 2.25 -6.64 11.26
CA MET A 213 1.59 -5.39 10.87
C MET A 213 0.07 -5.54 10.78
N MET A 214 -0.42 -6.66 10.26
CA MET A 214 -1.85 -6.97 10.21
C MET A 214 -2.46 -7.16 11.61
N SER A 215 -1.62 -7.46 12.59
CA SER A 215 -2.01 -7.77 13.97
C SER A 215 -1.58 -6.69 14.98
N ALA A 216 -1.11 -5.54 14.51
CA ALA A 216 -0.58 -4.47 15.35
C ALA A 216 -1.23 -3.12 15.06
N ALA A 217 -1.25 -2.25 16.08
CA ALA A 217 -1.64 -0.86 15.94
C ALA A 217 -0.70 -0.13 14.95
N PRO A 218 -1.20 0.80 14.11
CA PRO A 218 -0.39 1.37 13.01
C PRO A 218 0.82 2.16 13.54
N LYS A 219 0.70 2.74 14.73
CA LYS A 219 1.78 3.41 15.47
C LYS A 219 2.98 2.52 15.80
N ASN A 220 2.79 1.19 15.83
CA ASN A 220 3.86 0.23 16.12
C ASN A 220 4.48 -0.36 14.84
N TRP A 221 3.93 -0.11 13.65
CA TRP A 221 4.41 -0.70 12.39
C TRP A 221 5.91 -0.50 12.16
N ARG A 222 6.44 0.68 12.48
CA ARG A 222 7.88 0.96 12.39
C ARG A 222 8.74 -0.01 13.21
N LYS A 223 8.27 -0.43 14.38
CA LYS A 223 8.96 -1.40 15.25
C LYS A 223 8.93 -2.83 14.71
N HIS A 224 7.98 -3.15 13.83
CA HIS A 224 7.94 -4.46 13.17
C HIS A 224 8.85 -4.50 11.94
N LEU A 225 9.16 -3.33 11.38
CA LEU A 225 9.94 -3.20 10.14
C LEU A 225 11.45 -3.02 10.36
N ASP A 226 11.89 -2.50 11.51
CA ASP A 226 13.30 -2.17 11.71
C ASP A 226 14.26 -3.36 11.78
N GLY A 227 13.81 -4.52 12.26
CA GLY A 227 14.58 -5.76 12.21
C GLY A 227 14.90 -6.15 10.76
N CYS A 228 13.91 -6.12 9.87
CA CYS A 228 14.12 -6.37 8.45
C CYS A 228 14.96 -5.26 7.78
N ALA A 229 14.78 -4.00 8.17
CA ALA A 229 15.61 -2.90 7.69
C ALA A 229 17.10 -3.16 7.95
N THR A 230 17.42 -3.53 9.20
CA THR A 230 18.78 -3.78 9.66
C THR A 230 19.38 -4.99 8.92
N LEU A 231 18.58 -6.03 8.65
CA LEU A 231 19.01 -7.16 7.83
C LEU A 231 19.33 -6.74 6.39
N PHE A 232 18.43 -6.00 5.74
CA PHE A 232 18.66 -5.55 4.37
C PHE A 232 19.90 -4.68 4.24
N GLU A 233 20.12 -3.78 5.19
CA GLU A 233 21.34 -2.98 5.25
C GLU A 233 22.58 -3.87 5.41
N SER A 234 22.55 -4.81 6.36
CA SER A 234 23.72 -5.66 6.69
C SER A 234 24.10 -6.62 5.56
N TYR A 235 23.12 -7.11 4.81
CA TYR A 235 23.32 -8.01 3.67
C TYR A 235 23.35 -7.31 2.31
N ASN A 236 23.27 -5.97 2.29
CA ASN A 236 23.21 -5.14 1.08
C ASN A 236 22.09 -5.59 0.11
N ILE A 237 20.91 -5.90 0.65
CA ILE A 237 19.71 -6.22 -0.13
C ILE A 237 18.99 -4.90 -0.46
N HIS A 238 18.83 -4.63 -1.75
CA HIS A 238 18.18 -3.43 -2.29
C HIS A 238 17.19 -3.79 -3.41
N GLY A 239 16.47 -2.79 -3.94
CA GLY A 239 15.41 -2.96 -4.95
C GLY A 239 15.86 -3.46 -6.33
N PHE A 240 17.14 -3.75 -6.51
CA PHE A 240 17.75 -4.22 -7.77
C PHE A 240 18.55 -5.51 -7.55
N SER A 241 18.28 -6.23 -6.45
CA SER A 241 19.03 -7.44 -6.09
C SER A 241 18.68 -8.66 -6.97
N GLY A 242 17.67 -8.54 -7.84
CA GLY A 242 17.11 -9.65 -8.62
C GLY A 242 16.39 -10.71 -7.77
N GLY A 243 15.64 -11.59 -8.44
CA GLY A 243 15.01 -12.78 -7.87
C GLY A 243 14.25 -12.56 -6.56
N VAL A 244 14.36 -13.52 -5.65
CA VAL A 244 13.69 -13.47 -4.33
C VAL A 244 14.11 -12.26 -3.50
N PRO A 245 15.40 -11.89 -3.36
CA PRO A 245 15.81 -10.70 -2.61
C PRO A 245 15.15 -9.39 -3.06
N GLN A 246 14.96 -9.19 -4.37
CA GLN A 246 14.28 -8.02 -4.90
C GLN A 246 12.77 -8.01 -4.60
N ALA A 247 12.11 -9.16 -4.75
CA ALA A 247 10.67 -9.27 -4.46
C ALA A 247 10.38 -9.01 -2.98
N VAL A 248 11.17 -9.60 -2.07
CA VAL A 248 11.02 -9.36 -0.63
C VAL A 248 11.33 -7.91 -0.26
N PHE A 249 12.33 -7.29 -0.91
CA PHE A 249 12.65 -5.89 -0.72
C PHE A 249 11.48 -4.97 -1.10
N TRP A 250 10.88 -5.13 -2.28
CA TRP A 250 9.79 -4.26 -2.73
C TRP A 250 8.47 -4.52 -1.98
N CYS A 251 8.25 -5.73 -1.47
CA CYS A 251 7.21 -5.99 -0.47
C CYS A 251 7.44 -5.15 0.80
N TYR A 252 8.64 -5.21 1.37
CA TYR A 252 9.00 -4.42 2.54
C TYR A 252 8.93 -2.90 2.29
N ALA A 253 9.47 -2.41 1.18
CA ALA A 253 9.53 -1.00 0.84
C ALA A 253 8.14 -0.35 0.83
N ARG A 254 7.12 -1.07 0.37
CA ARG A 254 5.73 -0.60 0.41
C ARG A 254 5.18 -0.54 1.84
N MET A 255 5.49 -1.52 2.69
CA MET A 255 5.13 -1.48 4.10
C MET A 255 5.79 -0.30 4.83
N ASP A 256 7.07 -0.07 4.57
CA ASP A 256 7.84 1.03 5.13
C ASP A 256 7.32 2.41 4.66
N LEU A 257 6.99 2.53 3.37
CA LEU A 257 6.32 3.71 2.83
C LEU A 257 4.99 3.99 3.53
N CYS A 258 4.15 2.96 3.73
CA CYS A 258 2.89 3.13 4.45
C CYS A 258 3.12 3.65 5.87
N ALA A 259 4.12 3.13 6.59
CA ALA A 259 4.48 3.61 7.91
C ALA A 259 4.94 5.09 7.88
N ALA A 260 5.71 5.50 6.88
CA ALA A 260 6.13 6.90 6.71
C ALA A 260 4.95 7.85 6.43
N ILE A 261 3.98 7.44 5.60
CA ILE A 261 2.75 8.23 5.35
C ILE A 261 1.92 8.35 6.63
N ILE A 262 1.82 7.28 7.42
CA ILE A 262 1.08 7.29 8.70
C ILE A 262 1.71 8.26 9.70
N SER A 263 3.03 8.40 9.69
CA SER A 263 3.74 9.33 10.57
C SER A 263 3.51 10.81 10.26
N ASP A 264 2.84 11.16 9.16
CA ASP A 264 2.43 12.53 8.81
C ASP A 264 3.57 13.55 8.93
N GLY A 265 4.77 13.17 8.49
CA GLY A 265 5.98 14.01 8.51
C GLY A 265 6.83 13.95 9.79
N ASP A 266 6.42 13.23 10.84
CA ASP A 266 7.21 13.04 12.07
C ASP A 266 8.42 12.12 11.85
N HIS A 267 8.28 11.14 10.95
CA HIS A 267 9.33 10.17 10.62
C HIS A 267 9.40 9.89 9.10
N SER A 268 10.62 9.76 8.57
CA SER A 268 10.90 9.21 7.23
C SER A 268 10.82 7.67 7.22
N THR A 269 11.13 7.00 6.11
CA THR A 269 11.22 5.53 6.05
C THR A 269 12.17 4.96 7.10
N VAL A 270 11.91 3.76 7.57
CA VAL A 270 12.75 3.04 8.54
C VAL A 270 14.09 2.68 7.89
N LEU A 271 14.07 2.13 6.67
CA LEU A 271 15.29 1.93 5.89
C LEU A 271 15.61 3.23 5.12
N PRO A 272 16.79 3.84 5.32
CA PRO A 272 17.17 5.05 4.59
C PRO A 272 17.21 4.83 3.07
N LEU A 273 16.78 5.83 2.30
CA LEU A 273 16.63 5.75 0.84
C LEU A 273 17.91 5.39 0.09
N GLN A 274 19.10 5.72 0.62
CA GLN A 274 20.35 5.33 -0.02
C GLN A 274 20.56 3.81 -0.07
N HIS A 275 19.89 3.04 0.80
CA HIS A 275 19.95 1.58 0.81
C HIS A 275 18.89 0.93 -0.09
N TRP A 276 18.02 1.72 -0.73
CA TRP A 276 17.01 1.19 -1.65
C TRP A 276 17.55 0.94 -3.05
N ILE A 277 18.71 1.52 -3.36
CA ILE A 277 19.40 1.46 -4.65
C ILE A 277 20.82 0.90 -4.45
N PRO A 278 21.50 0.45 -5.52
CA PRO A 278 22.90 0.05 -5.43
C PRO A 278 23.78 1.21 -4.94
N SER A 279 24.74 0.93 -4.06
CA SER A 279 25.59 1.94 -3.39
C SER A 279 26.50 2.73 -4.33
N ASN A 280 26.69 2.26 -5.56
CA ASN A 280 27.46 2.93 -6.61
C ASN A 280 26.64 3.90 -7.47
N VAL A 281 25.34 4.04 -7.22
CA VAL A 281 24.43 4.90 -7.99
C VAL A 281 24.21 6.21 -7.26
N SER A 282 24.46 7.33 -7.92
CA SER A 282 24.18 8.66 -7.38
C SER A 282 22.70 9.03 -7.50
N SER A 283 22.25 10.02 -6.72
CA SER A 283 20.86 10.49 -6.76
C SER A 283 20.42 10.99 -8.15
N ALA A 284 21.35 11.48 -8.98
CA ALA A 284 21.07 11.95 -10.33
C ALA A 284 20.84 10.79 -11.33
N GLU A 285 21.36 9.61 -11.03
CA GLU A 285 21.29 8.43 -11.90
C GLU A 285 20.06 7.56 -11.60
N VAL A 286 19.35 7.80 -10.50
CA VAL A 286 18.20 6.98 -10.07
C VAL A 286 17.11 6.93 -11.13
N TYR A 287 16.77 8.06 -11.75
CA TYR A 287 15.79 8.09 -12.83
C TYR A 287 16.17 7.16 -13.98
N GLU A 288 17.44 7.21 -14.40
CA GLU A 288 17.97 6.39 -15.47
C GLU A 288 18.07 4.91 -15.08
N LEU A 289 18.39 4.62 -13.82
CA LEU A 289 18.41 3.26 -13.28
C LEU A 289 17.02 2.62 -13.41
N PHE A 290 15.96 3.26 -12.91
CA PHE A 290 14.60 2.72 -13.05
C PHE A 290 14.13 2.70 -14.51
N ARG A 291 14.55 3.66 -15.33
CA ARG A 291 14.18 3.70 -16.74
C ARG A 291 14.86 2.62 -17.58
N SER A 292 16.04 2.18 -17.16
CA SER A 292 16.77 1.11 -17.84
C SER A 292 16.13 -0.27 -17.65
N GLU A 293 15.27 -0.42 -16.66
CA GLU A 293 14.48 -1.63 -16.45
C GLU A 293 13.30 -1.68 -17.45
N GLU A 294 13.24 -2.73 -18.26
CA GLU A 294 12.19 -2.89 -19.28
C GLU A 294 10.86 -3.39 -18.71
N THR A 295 10.80 -3.70 -17.40
CA THR A 295 9.60 -4.25 -16.76
C THR A 295 8.69 -3.14 -16.24
N PRO A 296 7.37 -3.20 -16.47
CA PRO A 296 6.42 -2.23 -15.92
C PRO A 296 6.41 -2.23 -14.38
N ASP A 297 6.81 -3.34 -13.78
CA ASP A 297 6.97 -3.52 -12.33
C ASP A 297 8.00 -2.57 -11.73
N MET A 298 9.17 -2.45 -12.36
CA MET A 298 10.20 -1.54 -11.88
C MET A 298 9.79 -0.08 -12.04
N TRP A 299 9.00 0.25 -13.07
CA TRP A 299 8.39 1.57 -13.17
C TRP A 299 7.35 1.84 -12.07
N ALA A 300 6.58 0.82 -11.67
CA ALA A 300 5.67 0.91 -10.54
C ALA A 300 6.42 1.06 -9.20
N ASN A 301 7.51 0.30 -9.01
CA ASN A 301 8.42 0.44 -7.87
C ASN A 301 9.08 1.83 -7.81
N TYR A 302 9.35 2.46 -8.96
CA TYR A 302 9.84 3.82 -9.00
C TYR A 302 8.82 4.82 -8.40
N ALA A 303 7.51 4.60 -8.58
CA ALA A 303 6.49 5.42 -7.90
C ALA A 303 6.53 5.27 -6.37
N VAL A 304 6.83 4.07 -5.86
CA VAL A 304 7.05 3.83 -4.41
C VAL A 304 8.26 4.62 -3.94
N TYR A 305 9.38 4.52 -4.67
CA TYR A 305 10.62 5.25 -4.35
C TYR A 305 10.41 6.77 -4.34
N LEU A 306 9.73 7.34 -5.35
CA LEU A 306 9.42 8.76 -5.41
C LEU A 306 8.53 9.21 -4.25
N THR A 307 7.53 8.40 -3.89
CA THR A 307 6.68 8.72 -2.73
C THR A 307 7.48 8.68 -1.42
N ALA A 308 8.37 7.70 -1.26
CA ALA A 308 9.26 7.62 -0.10
C ALA A 308 10.23 8.80 -0.03
N LYS A 309 10.76 9.24 -1.19
CA LYS A 309 11.56 10.47 -1.33
C LYS A 309 10.79 11.73 -0.92
N VAL A 310 9.51 11.84 -1.29
CA VAL A 310 8.63 12.92 -0.83
C VAL A 310 8.37 12.84 0.68
N CYS A 311 8.11 11.66 1.25
CA CYS A 311 7.97 11.50 2.70
C CYS A 311 9.24 11.91 3.46
N HIS A 312 10.42 11.55 2.93
CA HIS A 312 11.70 12.00 3.48
C HIS A 312 11.85 13.52 3.42
N PHE A 313 11.51 14.13 2.28
CA PHE A 313 11.56 15.58 2.11
C PHE A 313 10.63 16.32 3.09
N ILE A 314 9.40 15.82 3.30
CA ILE A 314 8.47 16.35 4.30
C ILE A 314 9.07 16.24 5.70
N TRP A 315 9.65 15.09 6.05
CA TRP A 315 10.28 14.88 7.35
C TRP A 315 11.45 15.85 7.61
N CYS A 316 12.33 16.04 6.61
CA CYS A 316 13.42 17.02 6.71
C CYS A 316 12.87 18.42 6.98
N LYS A 317 11.83 18.84 6.26
CA LYS A 317 11.16 20.13 6.47
C LYS A 317 10.60 20.25 7.90
N THR A 318 9.89 19.23 8.38
CA THR A 318 9.32 19.23 9.74
C THR A 318 10.40 19.41 10.79
N LYS A 319 11.53 18.69 10.66
CA LYS A 319 12.68 18.85 11.56
C LYS A 319 13.34 20.23 11.49
N SER A 320 13.52 20.78 10.29
CA SER A 320 14.08 22.12 10.12
C SER A 320 13.19 23.22 10.69
N MET A 321 11.86 23.05 10.72
CA MET A 321 10.98 24.03 11.37
C MET A 321 11.15 24.10 12.90
N ASP A 322 11.68 23.04 13.51
CA ASP A 322 11.99 23.00 14.95
C ASP A 322 13.36 23.66 15.26
N GLU A 323 14.23 23.85 14.27
CA GLU A 323 15.57 24.44 14.40
C GLU A 323 15.60 25.87 13.79
N ALA A 324 16.01 26.88 14.56
CA ALA A 324 15.76 28.29 14.25
C ALA A 324 16.64 28.95 13.14
N SER A 325 16.75 28.37 11.93
CA SER A 325 17.55 28.87 10.80
C SER A 325 16.71 29.33 9.59
N LEU A 326 16.09 30.51 9.69
CA LEU A 326 14.89 30.89 8.93
C LEU A 326 15.04 31.41 7.48
N HIS A 327 16.23 31.65 6.92
CA HIS A 327 16.32 32.37 5.62
C HIS A 327 17.15 31.72 4.51
N LEU A 328 18.29 31.08 4.81
CA LEU A 328 19.07 30.36 3.78
C LEU A 328 18.41 29.03 3.38
N GLU A 329 17.58 28.46 4.26
CA GLU A 329 16.87 27.19 4.02
C GLU A 329 15.69 27.34 3.06
N GLN A 330 15.08 28.53 2.97
CA GLN A 330 13.84 28.70 2.23
C GLN A 330 14.02 28.72 0.70
N SER A 331 15.16 29.21 0.21
CA SER A 331 15.50 29.13 -1.22
C SER A 331 15.94 27.71 -1.62
N SER A 332 16.69 27.01 -0.77
CA SER A 332 17.05 25.60 -0.99
C SER A 332 15.81 24.72 -1.06
N PHE A 333 14.89 24.87 -0.08
CA PHE A 333 13.63 24.16 -0.03
C PHE A 333 12.77 24.37 -1.29
N GLN A 334 12.72 25.60 -1.81
CA GLN A 334 11.97 25.90 -3.04
C GLN A 334 12.54 25.19 -4.27
N ASN A 335 13.87 25.19 -4.41
CA ASN A 335 14.54 24.51 -5.51
C ASN A 335 14.35 22.99 -5.41
N GLU A 336 14.56 22.42 -4.21
CA GLU A 336 14.36 20.99 -3.96
C GLU A 336 12.89 20.56 -4.19
N TRP A 337 11.93 21.39 -3.77
CA TRP A 337 10.51 21.14 -4.06
C TRP A 337 10.26 21.15 -5.58
N HIS A 338 10.82 22.11 -6.31
CA HIS A 338 10.64 22.22 -7.77
C HIS A 338 11.26 21.04 -8.53
N ASP A 339 12.47 20.64 -8.14
CA ASP A 339 13.17 19.50 -8.74
C ASP A 339 12.40 18.20 -8.49
N LEU A 340 11.96 17.98 -7.24
CA LEU A 340 11.19 16.79 -6.88
C LEU A 340 9.80 16.78 -7.53
N TRP A 341 9.13 17.93 -7.63
CA TRP A 341 7.86 18.05 -8.37
C TRP A 341 8.06 17.71 -9.85
N THR A 342 9.13 18.22 -10.46
CA THR A 342 9.47 17.93 -11.86
C THR A 342 9.71 16.44 -12.08
N GLU A 343 10.42 15.77 -11.17
CA GLU A 343 10.66 14.32 -11.21
C GLU A 343 9.35 13.52 -11.07
N VAL A 344 8.50 13.89 -10.12
CA VAL A 344 7.17 13.27 -9.93
C VAL A 344 6.29 13.42 -11.18
N GLN A 345 6.29 14.60 -11.80
CA GLN A 345 5.55 14.82 -13.05
C GLN A 345 6.20 14.10 -14.25
N ALA A 346 7.51 13.93 -14.25
CA ALA A 346 8.23 13.17 -15.29
C ALA A 346 7.86 11.69 -15.25
N TRP A 347 7.70 11.10 -14.05
CA TRP A 347 7.20 9.73 -13.90
C TRP A 347 5.87 9.54 -14.62
N ARG A 348 4.90 10.45 -14.42
CA ARG A 348 3.58 10.36 -15.07
C ARG A 348 3.70 10.46 -16.58
N ARG A 349 4.49 11.42 -17.10
CA ARG A 349 4.62 11.65 -18.54
C ARG A 349 5.32 10.50 -19.27
N ASN A 350 6.28 9.86 -18.61
CA ASN A 350 7.18 8.89 -19.25
C ASN A 350 6.85 7.42 -18.91
N ARG A 351 5.78 7.16 -18.14
CA ARG A 351 5.39 5.80 -17.78
C ARG A 351 5.04 4.95 -19.01
N PRO A 352 5.38 3.64 -18.99
CA PRO A 352 5.13 2.76 -20.11
C PRO A 352 3.62 2.52 -20.33
N ALA A 353 3.26 1.99 -21.50
CA ALA A 353 1.88 1.87 -21.95
C ALA A 353 1.02 0.99 -21.02
N GLU A 354 1.63 -0.02 -20.41
CA GLU A 354 1.02 -0.94 -19.44
C GLU A 354 0.55 -0.22 -18.17
N LEU A 355 1.11 0.96 -17.87
CA LEU A 355 0.76 1.81 -16.73
C LEU A 355 -0.23 2.92 -17.07
N LEU A 356 -0.74 2.95 -18.31
CA LEU A 356 -1.77 3.88 -18.76
C LEU A 356 -3.16 3.36 -18.41
N GLU A 357 -4.09 4.30 -18.29
CA GLU A 357 -5.50 4.01 -18.06
C GLU A 357 -6.12 3.46 -19.34
N LEU A 358 -7.16 2.65 -19.19
CA LEU A 358 -7.97 2.22 -20.32
C LEU A 358 -8.98 3.32 -20.68
N ASP A 359 -8.94 3.76 -21.93
CA ASP A 359 -9.84 4.78 -22.45
C ASP A 359 -11.23 4.19 -22.74
N PHE A 360 -12.27 4.79 -22.17
CA PHE A 360 -13.66 4.47 -22.48
C PHE A 360 -14.36 5.69 -23.08
N PRO A 361 -15.23 5.52 -24.09
CA PRO A 361 -16.08 6.61 -24.56
C PRO A 361 -16.94 7.18 -23.42
N GLU A 362 -17.01 8.51 -23.32
CA GLU A 362 -17.73 9.24 -22.25
C GLU A 362 -19.20 8.80 -22.09
N GLU A 363 -19.82 8.26 -23.14
CA GLU A 363 -21.21 7.81 -23.17
C GLU A 363 -21.48 6.53 -22.32
N CYS A 364 -20.45 5.81 -21.88
CA CYS A 364 -20.60 4.61 -21.03
C CYS A 364 -20.49 4.90 -19.51
N GLY A 365 -20.23 6.15 -19.11
CA GLY A 365 -19.60 6.45 -17.82
C GLY A 365 -20.48 6.92 -16.66
N GLU A 366 -21.74 7.28 -16.86
CA GLU A 366 -22.62 7.65 -15.74
C GLU A 366 -23.35 6.42 -15.19
N SER A 367 -22.62 5.48 -14.60
CA SER A 367 -23.25 4.66 -13.56
C SER A 367 -23.61 5.62 -12.43
N ALA A 368 -24.90 6.00 -12.34
CA ALA A 368 -25.43 7.00 -11.41
C ALA A 368 -25.21 6.70 -9.90
N SER A 369 -24.39 5.70 -9.55
CA SER A 369 -24.14 5.22 -8.19
C SER A 369 -22.86 5.73 -7.53
N SER A 370 -21.83 6.15 -8.29
CA SER A 370 -20.54 6.58 -7.73
C SER A 370 -20.27 8.07 -7.95
N PRO A 371 -19.82 8.83 -6.93
CA PRO A 371 -19.43 10.23 -7.09
C PRO A 371 -18.02 10.42 -7.69
N PHE A 372 -17.28 9.32 -7.95
CA PHE A 372 -15.90 9.35 -8.43
C PHE A 372 -15.78 8.89 -9.88
N PRO A 373 -14.77 9.37 -10.62
CA PRO A 373 -14.53 8.94 -12.00
C PRO A 373 -14.21 7.44 -12.09
N SER A 374 -14.72 6.79 -13.12
CA SER A 374 -14.37 5.40 -13.46
C SER A 374 -13.00 5.36 -14.12
N ILE A 375 -12.01 4.75 -13.46
CA ILE A 375 -10.61 4.71 -13.92
C ILE A 375 -10.12 3.26 -13.85
N LEU A 376 -10.06 2.59 -14.99
CA LEU A 376 -9.66 1.19 -15.06
C LEU A 376 -8.21 1.06 -15.56
N PHE A 377 -7.48 0.14 -14.96
CA PHE A 377 -6.15 -0.25 -15.42
C PHE A 377 -6.12 -1.75 -15.74
N ALA A 378 -5.25 -2.14 -16.66
CA ALA A 378 -5.10 -3.53 -17.07
C ALA A 378 -4.28 -4.39 -16.08
N ALA A 379 -3.43 -3.77 -15.25
CA ALA A 379 -2.48 -4.46 -14.39
C ALA A 379 -2.48 -3.93 -12.94
N SER A 380 -2.24 -4.82 -11.97
CA SER A 380 -2.11 -4.48 -10.55
C SER A 380 -1.02 -3.43 -10.28
N CYS A 381 0.12 -3.55 -10.97
CA CYS A 381 1.22 -2.60 -10.86
C CYS A 381 0.83 -1.20 -11.35
N ALA A 382 -0.03 -1.11 -12.36
CA ALA A 382 -0.57 0.15 -12.87
C ALA A 382 -1.57 0.78 -11.89
N ILE A 383 -2.46 -0.01 -11.28
CA ILE A 383 -3.47 0.47 -10.31
C ILE A 383 -2.79 1.22 -9.16
N SER A 384 -1.93 0.54 -8.41
CA SER A 384 -1.36 1.15 -7.20
C SER A 384 -0.25 2.14 -7.48
N SER A 385 0.51 2.02 -8.59
CA SER A 385 1.54 3.02 -8.89
C SER A 385 0.95 4.36 -9.32
N ASN A 386 -0.12 4.38 -10.12
CA ASN A 386 -0.83 5.61 -10.46
C ASN A 386 -1.55 6.20 -9.24
N GLN A 387 -2.13 5.36 -8.39
CA GLN A 387 -2.71 5.81 -7.13
C GLN A 387 -1.66 6.48 -6.24
N LEU A 388 -0.49 5.84 -6.07
CA LEU A 388 0.64 6.40 -5.34
C LEU A 388 1.10 7.71 -5.96
N HIS A 389 1.25 7.80 -7.29
CA HIS A 389 1.60 9.05 -7.95
C HIS A 389 0.65 10.20 -7.60
N HIS A 390 -0.67 9.95 -7.60
CA HIS A 390 -1.63 10.97 -7.17
C HIS A 390 -1.47 11.31 -5.68
N THR A 391 -1.19 10.32 -4.81
CA THR A 391 -0.87 10.56 -3.40
C THR A 391 0.40 11.40 -3.24
N THR A 392 1.47 11.10 -3.98
CA THR A 392 2.72 11.88 -4.02
C THR A 392 2.44 13.33 -4.38
N CYS A 393 1.58 13.57 -5.38
CA CYS A 393 1.20 14.91 -5.78
C CYS A 393 0.45 15.64 -4.67
N LEU A 394 -0.48 14.99 -3.97
CA LEU A 394 -1.19 15.60 -2.83
C LEU A 394 -0.24 16.00 -1.71
N LEU A 395 0.69 15.11 -1.36
CA LEU A 395 1.71 15.37 -0.34
C LEU A 395 2.60 16.57 -0.73
N MET A 396 3.04 16.64 -1.99
CA MET A 396 3.82 17.77 -2.50
C MET A 396 3.03 19.08 -2.54
N LEU A 397 1.76 19.04 -2.97
CA LEU A 397 0.89 20.21 -3.04
C LEU A 397 0.60 20.79 -1.66
N ASP A 398 0.49 19.97 -0.63
CA ASP A 398 0.27 20.43 0.74
C ASP A 398 1.45 21.26 1.29
N ILE A 399 2.68 20.85 0.97
CA ILE A 399 3.89 21.57 1.39
C ILE A 399 4.37 22.62 0.40
N LYS A 400 3.60 22.90 -0.66
CA LYS A 400 3.99 23.77 -1.78
C LYS A 400 4.33 25.19 -1.30
N PRO A 401 5.52 25.73 -1.64
CA PRO A 401 5.86 27.13 -1.38
C PRO A 401 4.85 28.12 -1.99
N PRO A 402 4.45 29.18 -1.26
CA PRO A 402 3.54 30.20 -1.80
C PRO A 402 4.11 30.95 -3.03
N SER A 403 5.43 31.06 -3.14
CA SER A 403 6.14 31.74 -4.23
C SER A 403 6.11 30.99 -5.57
N ILE A 404 5.86 29.69 -5.55
CA ILE A 404 5.82 28.88 -6.77
C ILE A 404 4.43 29.00 -7.36
N GLU A 405 4.29 29.50 -8.58
CA GLU A 405 3.01 29.45 -9.30
C GLU A 405 3.01 28.22 -10.21
N LEU A 406 2.05 27.33 -10.00
CA LEU A 406 1.79 26.23 -10.92
C LEU A 406 0.80 26.71 -11.99
N SER A 407 0.97 26.24 -13.21
CA SER A 407 0.01 26.54 -14.29
C SER A 407 -1.39 26.04 -13.89
N ASN A 408 -2.36 26.94 -13.86
CA ASN A 408 -3.77 26.61 -13.61
C ASN A 408 -4.44 25.91 -14.80
N ALA A 409 -3.78 25.84 -15.96
CA ALA A 409 -4.32 25.18 -17.15
C ALA A 409 -4.28 23.64 -17.03
N ASP A 410 -3.37 23.10 -16.22
CA ASP A 410 -3.21 21.67 -16.03
C ASP A 410 -3.93 21.20 -14.75
N SER A 411 -4.79 20.18 -14.90
CA SER A 411 -5.51 19.56 -13.78
C SER A 411 -4.58 18.96 -12.71
N THR A 412 -3.31 18.76 -13.02
CA THR A 412 -2.24 18.31 -12.09
C THR A 412 -1.95 19.28 -10.96
N SER A 413 -2.33 20.55 -11.10
CA SER A 413 -2.16 21.56 -10.05
C SER A 413 -3.30 21.51 -9.02
N SER A 414 -4.36 20.74 -9.28
CA SER A 414 -5.57 20.68 -8.44
C SER A 414 -5.53 19.51 -7.47
N SER A 415 -5.43 19.81 -6.16
CA SER A 415 -5.49 18.80 -5.11
C SER A 415 -6.81 18.00 -5.14
N LEU A 416 -7.94 18.65 -5.41
CA LEU A 416 -9.23 17.95 -5.47
C LEU A 416 -9.30 16.98 -6.66
N TRP A 417 -8.68 17.32 -7.79
CA TRP A 417 -8.57 16.41 -8.93
C TRP A 417 -7.79 15.15 -8.52
N HIS A 418 -6.61 15.28 -7.94
CA HIS A 418 -5.82 14.15 -7.44
C HIS A 418 -6.59 13.30 -6.40
N ALA A 419 -7.29 13.93 -5.46
CA ALA A 419 -8.09 13.23 -4.45
C ALA A 419 -9.20 12.37 -5.07
N ARG A 420 -9.96 12.92 -6.03
CA ARG A 420 -11.02 12.18 -6.74
C ARG A 420 -10.47 11.06 -7.60
N ARG A 421 -9.29 11.26 -8.20
CA ARG A 421 -8.58 10.22 -8.96
C ARG A 421 -8.20 9.04 -8.07
N ILE A 422 -7.62 9.28 -6.90
CA ILE A 422 -7.30 8.22 -5.92
C ILE A 422 -8.55 7.40 -5.58
N CYS A 423 -9.67 8.08 -5.28
CA CYS A 423 -10.92 7.42 -4.92
C CYS A 423 -11.53 6.65 -6.10
N GLY A 424 -11.48 7.22 -7.31
CA GLY A 424 -11.95 6.58 -8.54
C GLY A 424 -11.17 5.32 -8.89
N ILE A 425 -9.84 5.34 -8.74
CA ILE A 425 -8.97 4.17 -8.93
C ILE A 425 -9.36 3.06 -7.94
N SER A 426 -9.51 3.39 -6.65
CA SER A 426 -9.95 2.42 -5.63
C SER A 426 -11.35 1.87 -5.85
N ALA A 427 -12.26 2.68 -6.38
CA ALA A 427 -13.64 2.28 -6.61
C ALA A 427 -13.79 1.36 -7.84
N THR A 428 -12.97 1.59 -8.86
CA THR A 428 -13.10 0.91 -10.16
C THR A 428 -12.38 -0.44 -10.19
N ASN A 429 -11.29 -0.59 -9.45
CA ASN A 429 -10.40 -1.75 -9.56
C ASN A 429 -10.55 -2.70 -8.35
N GLU A 430 -10.77 -3.99 -8.61
CA GLU A 430 -11.08 -4.98 -7.55
C GLU A 430 -9.89 -5.81 -7.09
N HIS A 431 -8.68 -5.59 -7.61
CA HIS A 431 -7.50 -6.37 -7.21
C HIS A 431 -7.21 -6.23 -5.71
N HIS A 432 -7.31 -7.34 -4.96
CA HIS A 432 -7.24 -7.35 -3.49
C HIS A 432 -5.96 -6.74 -2.93
N GLY A 433 -4.82 -7.03 -3.57
CA GLY A 433 -3.57 -6.40 -3.20
C GLY A 433 -3.68 -4.88 -3.27
N CYS A 434 -4.16 -4.35 -4.39
CA CYS A 434 -4.19 -2.91 -4.64
C CYS A 434 -5.13 -2.20 -3.66
N LEU A 435 -6.22 -2.88 -3.28
CA LEU A 435 -7.14 -2.43 -2.24
C LEU A 435 -6.47 -2.30 -0.87
N ASN A 436 -5.61 -3.23 -0.46
CA ASN A 436 -4.84 -3.09 0.78
C ASN A 436 -3.92 -1.85 0.75
N ASN A 437 -3.19 -1.66 -0.35
CA ASN A 437 -2.32 -0.50 -0.52
C ASN A 437 -3.07 0.84 -0.70
N ALA A 438 -4.39 0.81 -0.91
CA ALA A 438 -5.21 2.01 -1.07
C ALA A 438 -5.61 2.68 0.25
N ILE A 439 -5.43 2.05 1.41
CA ILE A 439 -5.89 2.58 2.70
C ILE A 439 -5.28 3.96 2.99
N GLN A 440 -3.96 4.10 2.85
CA GLN A 440 -3.29 5.38 3.11
C GLN A 440 -3.56 6.44 2.01
N PRO A 441 -3.53 6.10 0.71
CA PRO A 441 -4.01 7.00 -0.35
C PRO A 441 -5.43 7.54 -0.10
N LEU A 442 -6.39 6.67 0.25
CA LEU A 442 -7.78 7.05 0.53
C LEU A 442 -7.88 7.98 1.75
N TRP A 443 -7.06 7.74 2.77
CA TRP A 443 -6.93 8.67 3.90
C TRP A 443 -6.47 10.05 3.44
N VAL A 444 -5.36 10.14 2.70
CA VAL A 444 -4.81 11.43 2.22
C VAL A 444 -5.82 12.16 1.33
N ALA A 445 -6.46 11.44 0.41
CA ALA A 445 -7.49 12.00 -0.47
C ALA A 445 -8.74 12.45 0.31
N GLY A 446 -9.22 11.64 1.25
CA GLY A 446 -10.45 11.87 2.00
C GLY A 446 -10.45 13.18 2.78
N ARG A 447 -9.29 13.61 3.28
CA ARG A 447 -9.11 14.88 4.01
C ARG A 447 -9.50 16.11 3.18
N LEU A 448 -9.47 16.01 1.85
CA LEU A 448 -9.78 17.09 0.91
C LEU A 448 -11.23 17.08 0.42
N LEU A 449 -11.98 16.01 0.69
CA LEU A 449 -13.37 15.88 0.24
C LEU A 449 -14.31 16.66 1.15
N SER A 450 -15.34 17.26 0.56
CA SER A 450 -16.32 18.09 1.29
C SER A 450 -17.76 17.64 1.08
N HIS A 451 -18.06 16.87 0.04
CA HIS A 451 -19.42 16.49 -0.27
C HIS A 451 -19.84 15.20 0.46
N PRO A 452 -21.02 15.15 1.13
CA PRO A 452 -21.44 13.97 1.90
C PRO A 452 -21.52 12.66 1.10
N SER A 453 -21.83 12.72 -0.20
CA SER A 453 -21.83 11.52 -1.04
C SER A 453 -20.42 10.96 -1.26
N GLU A 454 -19.42 11.83 -1.42
CA GLU A 454 -18.00 11.45 -1.54
C GLU A 454 -17.50 10.86 -0.22
N HIS A 455 -17.86 11.48 0.91
CA HIS A 455 -17.55 10.95 2.26
C HIS A 455 -18.09 9.54 2.45
N ARG A 456 -19.37 9.31 2.13
CA ARG A 456 -20.01 7.99 2.22
C ARG A 456 -19.33 6.97 1.31
N ALA A 457 -18.99 7.36 0.09
CA ALA A 457 -18.32 6.47 -0.85
C ALA A 457 -16.93 6.05 -0.32
N VAL A 458 -16.12 6.98 0.21
CA VAL A 458 -14.81 6.64 0.80
C VAL A 458 -14.94 5.75 2.03
N VAL A 459 -15.88 6.04 2.93
CA VAL A 459 -16.14 5.20 4.11
C VAL A 459 -16.52 3.78 3.69
N ASN A 460 -17.40 3.64 2.69
CA ASN A 460 -17.79 2.34 2.16
C ASN A 460 -16.61 1.59 1.50
N LEU A 461 -15.75 2.30 0.76
CA LEU A 461 -14.53 1.70 0.20
C LEU A 461 -13.60 1.19 1.30
N ILE A 462 -13.33 1.96 2.34
CA ILE A 462 -12.47 1.55 3.46
C ILE A 462 -13.06 0.35 4.21
N LYS A 463 -14.37 0.36 4.50
CA LYS A 463 -15.07 -0.78 5.12
C LYS A 463 -14.98 -2.03 4.23
N ARG A 464 -15.14 -1.87 2.91
CA ARG A 464 -15.01 -2.97 1.94
C ARG A 464 -13.60 -3.55 1.95
N ILE A 465 -12.56 -2.72 1.93
CA ILE A 465 -11.16 -3.16 1.99
C ILE A 465 -10.92 -4.05 3.22
N GLU A 466 -11.35 -3.62 4.40
CA GLU A 466 -11.19 -4.42 5.63
C GLU A 466 -11.96 -5.75 5.55
N SER A 467 -13.19 -5.73 5.03
CA SER A 467 -14.02 -6.93 4.93
C SER A 467 -13.47 -8.01 3.99
N ILE A 468 -12.83 -7.59 2.89
CA ILE A 468 -12.29 -8.50 1.88
C ILE A 468 -10.90 -8.97 2.27
N THR A 469 -10.03 -8.03 2.64
CA THR A 469 -8.61 -8.31 2.82
C THR A 469 -8.25 -8.76 4.24
N GLY A 470 -9.11 -8.48 5.22
CA GLY A 470 -8.80 -8.67 6.64
C GLY A 470 -7.88 -7.60 7.24
N TRP A 471 -7.32 -6.68 6.45
CA TRP A 471 -6.47 -5.61 6.98
C TRP A 471 -7.29 -4.58 7.74
N GLY A 472 -6.86 -4.23 8.96
CA GLY A 472 -7.51 -3.22 9.77
C GLY A 472 -7.44 -1.84 9.10
N ALA A 473 -8.57 -1.35 8.59
CA ALA A 473 -8.66 -0.11 7.82
C ALA A 473 -9.70 0.86 8.37
N THR A 474 -10.72 0.35 9.08
CA THR A 474 -11.86 1.14 9.57
C THR A 474 -11.48 2.27 10.51
N TRP A 475 -10.35 2.19 11.19
CA TRP A 475 -9.79 3.29 11.98
C TRP A 475 -9.54 4.55 11.13
N ARG A 476 -9.11 4.42 9.87
CA ARG A 476 -8.99 5.57 8.94
C ARG A 476 -10.33 6.16 8.57
N ALA A 477 -11.37 5.35 8.43
CA ALA A 477 -12.72 5.86 8.22
C ALA A 477 -13.19 6.65 9.45
N THR A 478 -12.90 6.17 10.66
CA THR A 478 -13.20 6.89 11.91
C THR A 478 -12.46 8.22 11.99
N ASP A 479 -11.16 8.24 11.67
CA ASP A 479 -10.38 9.48 11.64
C ASP A 479 -10.98 10.49 10.63
N LEU A 480 -11.38 10.04 9.43
CA LEU A 480 -11.98 10.89 8.40
C LEU A 480 -13.32 11.46 8.86
N MET A 481 -14.18 10.63 9.47
CA MET A 481 -15.44 11.07 10.05
C MET A 481 -15.21 12.18 11.08
N GLY A 482 -14.19 12.05 11.93
CA GLY A 482 -13.80 13.09 12.88
C GLY A 482 -13.40 14.41 12.21
N ILE A 483 -12.65 14.36 11.10
CA ILE A 483 -12.26 15.55 10.32
C ILE A 483 -13.49 16.24 9.71
N TRP A 484 -14.43 15.46 9.18
CA TRP A 484 -15.64 15.97 8.54
C TRP A 484 -16.73 16.39 9.54
N GLY A 485 -16.52 16.16 10.85
CA GLY A 485 -17.44 16.56 11.92
C GLY A 485 -18.59 15.58 12.17
N TYR A 486 -18.45 14.32 11.73
CA TYR A 486 -19.43 13.26 11.97
C TYR A 486 -19.15 12.48 13.25
N THR A 487 -20.19 11.88 13.80
CA THR A 487 -20.13 10.83 14.82
C THR A 487 -20.17 9.46 14.16
N PRO A 488 -19.69 8.38 14.84
CA PRO A 488 -19.76 7.03 14.30
C PRO A 488 -21.18 6.56 13.92
N ASN A 489 -22.22 7.19 14.48
CA ASN A 489 -23.63 6.86 14.21
C ASN A 489 -24.16 7.44 12.89
N ASP A 490 -23.47 8.40 12.28
CA ASP A 490 -23.96 9.10 11.07
C ASP A 490 -23.78 8.29 9.77
N PHE A 491 -23.01 7.19 9.82
CA PHE A 491 -22.74 6.28 8.70
C PHE A 491 -23.09 4.81 9.02
N VAL A 492 -24.03 4.59 9.95
CA VAL A 492 -24.61 3.28 10.27
C VAL A 492 -25.67 2.89 9.25
#